data_AF-A0A6I2X6M9-F1
#
_entry.id   AF-A0A6I2X6M9-F1
#
_cell.length_a   1.000
_cell.length_b   1.000
_cell.length_c   1.000
_cell.angle_alpha   90.00
_cell.angle_beta   90.00
_cell.angle_gamma   90.00
#
_symmetry.space_group_name_H-M   'P 1'
#
loop_
_entity.id
_entity.type
_entity.pdbx_description
1 polymer ?
#
loop_
_entity_poly.entity_id
_entity_poly.type
_entity_poly.pdbx_seq_one_letter_code
_entity_poly.pdbx_strand_id
1 'polypeptide(L)'
;MSDRGLTHLDPLGRARMVDVTPKEATHRRAIARGRVYMTPETTALVARGAVTKGDVLAVARVAGIQAAKRTSDLIPLCHPLLIGGVYVNFRIEDRYIEIEAQVETVDRTGVEMEALTACTVAALTVYDMCKSSDREMVIGDIALWEKTGGRHGAYRRDPLANMGADVLEGPFTGSGFDGGAGDPSSGGRGTTEFTGDFNDDFDDDFDPDSVA
;
A
#
# COMPACT_ATOMS: atom_id res chain seq x y z
N MET A 1 11.89 -31.91 -4.09
CA MET A 1 11.92 -30.58 -3.48
C MET A 1 12.85 -29.73 -4.33
N SER A 2 12.29 -28.86 -5.17
CA SER A 2 13.08 -28.04 -6.09
C SER A 2 13.82 -26.98 -5.27
N ASP A 3 15.14 -27.11 -5.21
CA ASP A 3 16.04 -26.14 -4.59
C ASP A 3 15.99 -24.83 -5.39
N ARG A 4 14.97 -24.00 -5.12
CA ARG A 4 14.86 -22.64 -5.65
C ARG A 4 15.87 -21.79 -4.89
N GLY A 5 17.13 -21.85 -5.32
CA GLY A 5 18.22 -21.07 -4.73
C GLY A 5 17.84 -19.60 -4.54
N LEU A 6 18.20 -19.05 -3.39
CA LEU A 6 17.92 -17.66 -3.02
C LEU A 6 18.54 -16.72 -4.07
N THR A 7 17.70 -16.03 -4.84
CA THR A 7 18.17 -15.22 -5.99
C THR A 7 18.98 -14.00 -5.57
N HIS A 8 18.77 -13.50 -4.35
CA HIS A 8 19.48 -12.35 -3.78
C HIS A 8 20.76 -12.70 -3.04
N LEU A 9 21.21 -13.97 -3.08
CA LEU A 9 22.49 -14.37 -2.53
C LEU A 9 23.47 -14.76 -3.64
N ASP A 10 24.76 -14.48 -3.43
CA ASP A 10 25.85 -15.03 -4.22
C ASP A 10 26.15 -16.49 -3.81
N PRO A 11 27.02 -17.22 -4.54
CA PRO A 11 27.39 -18.60 -4.18
C PRO A 11 28.07 -18.76 -2.81
N LEU A 12 28.46 -17.64 -2.17
CA LEU A 12 29.07 -17.58 -0.85
C LEU A 12 28.07 -17.13 0.24
N GLY A 13 26.80 -16.97 -0.12
CA GLY A 13 25.71 -16.57 0.80
C GLY A 13 25.63 -15.07 1.08
N ARG A 14 26.29 -14.21 0.29
CA ARG A 14 26.29 -12.75 0.49
C ARG A 14 25.19 -12.09 -0.32
N ALA A 15 24.61 -11.02 0.22
CA ALA A 15 23.59 -10.24 -0.48
C ALA A 15 24.13 -9.71 -1.83
N ARG A 16 23.36 -9.92 -2.90
CA ARG A 16 23.61 -9.36 -4.22
C ARG A 16 22.32 -8.90 -4.88
N MET A 17 22.43 -7.82 -5.66
CA MET A 17 21.40 -7.43 -6.60
C MET A 17 21.42 -8.38 -7.80
N VAL A 18 20.26 -8.89 -8.20
CA VAL A 18 20.15 -9.84 -9.31
C VAL A 18 20.51 -9.14 -10.62
N ASP A 19 21.39 -9.73 -11.44
CA ASP A 19 21.63 -9.20 -12.78
C ASP A 19 20.38 -9.42 -13.66
N VAL A 20 19.82 -8.33 -14.16
CA VAL A 20 18.64 -8.32 -15.03
C VAL A 20 18.99 -7.95 -16.47
N THR A 21 20.25 -7.65 -16.79
CA THR A 21 20.72 -7.22 -18.12
C THR A 21 20.27 -8.16 -19.25
N PRO A 22 20.29 -9.50 -19.09
CA PRO A 22 19.87 -10.43 -20.16
C PRO A 22 18.35 -10.49 -20.38
N LYS A 23 17.53 -9.84 -19.54
CA LYS A 23 16.07 -9.86 -19.65
C LYS A 23 15.61 -8.74 -20.60
N GLU A 24 14.55 -9.00 -21.34
CA GLU A 24 13.88 -7.98 -22.16
C GLU A 24 13.05 -7.03 -21.29
N ALA A 25 12.97 -5.77 -21.75
CA ALA A 25 12.09 -4.78 -21.15
C ALA A 25 10.65 -5.03 -21.59
N THR A 26 9.71 -4.99 -20.65
CA THR A 26 8.27 -5.18 -20.91
C THR A 26 7.47 -4.19 -20.10
N HIS A 27 6.24 -3.87 -20.52
CA HIS A 27 5.30 -3.16 -19.67
C HIS A 27 5.03 -3.94 -18.38
N ARG A 28 5.06 -3.25 -17.25
CA ARG A 28 4.90 -3.82 -15.91
C ARG A 28 4.05 -2.91 -15.06
N ARG A 29 3.13 -3.52 -14.33
CA ARG A 29 2.21 -2.84 -13.42
C ARG A 29 2.15 -3.60 -12.12
N ALA A 30 2.05 -2.90 -11.00
CA ALA A 30 1.79 -3.47 -9.69
C ALA A 30 0.78 -2.61 -8.93
N ILE A 31 -0.12 -3.26 -8.19
CA ILE A 31 -1.06 -2.62 -7.26
C ILE A 31 -0.80 -3.18 -5.87
N ALA A 32 -0.57 -2.29 -4.90
CA ALA A 32 -0.58 -2.59 -3.49
C ALA A 32 -1.77 -1.90 -2.80
N ARG A 33 -2.32 -2.53 -1.77
CA ARG A 33 -3.32 -1.90 -0.90
C ARG A 33 -2.90 -2.05 0.56
N GLY A 34 -3.39 -1.14 1.39
CA GLY A 34 -3.20 -1.15 2.84
C GLY A 34 -4.26 -0.31 3.53
N ARG A 35 -4.32 -0.40 4.86
CA ARG A 35 -5.33 0.31 5.67
C ARG A 35 -4.67 1.03 6.84
N VAL A 36 -5.22 2.18 7.18
CA VAL A 36 -4.95 2.88 8.43
C VAL A 36 -6.22 2.82 9.27
N TYR A 37 -6.22 1.93 10.25
CA TYR A 37 -7.32 1.78 11.21
C TYR A 37 -7.29 2.91 12.23
N MET A 38 -8.45 3.48 12.52
CA MET A 38 -8.60 4.61 13.43
C MET A 38 -10.03 4.68 13.97
N THR A 39 -10.23 5.55 14.96
CA THR A 39 -11.55 5.87 15.51
C THR A 39 -12.49 6.47 14.45
N PRO A 40 -13.81 6.19 14.50
CA PRO A 40 -14.81 6.82 13.61
C PRO A 40 -14.79 8.34 13.64
N GLU A 41 -14.47 8.92 14.79
CA GLU A 41 -14.32 10.37 14.94
C GLU A 41 -13.19 10.90 14.07
N THR A 42 -12.12 10.14 13.91
CA THR A 42 -10.94 10.51 13.11
C THR A 42 -11.18 10.32 11.63
N THR A 43 -11.82 9.22 11.20
CA THR A 43 -12.24 9.08 9.78
C THR A 43 -13.21 10.19 9.38
N ALA A 44 -14.15 10.55 10.24
CA ALA A 44 -15.08 11.65 10.03
C ALA A 44 -14.38 13.03 9.99
N LEU A 45 -13.28 13.23 10.73
CA LEU A 45 -12.45 14.44 10.65
C LEU A 45 -11.76 14.56 9.30
N VAL A 46 -11.20 13.45 8.80
CA VAL A 46 -10.54 13.40 7.49
C VAL A 46 -11.55 13.64 6.37
N ALA A 47 -12.70 12.97 6.41
CA ALA A 47 -13.75 13.10 5.40
C ALA A 47 -14.25 14.54 5.21
N ARG A 48 -14.32 15.32 6.29
CA ARG A 48 -14.75 16.73 6.25
C ARG A 48 -13.61 17.74 6.11
N GLY A 49 -12.36 17.28 5.95
CA GLY A 49 -11.19 18.16 5.82
C GLY A 49 -10.90 19.01 7.07
N ALA A 50 -11.29 18.55 8.27
CA ALA A 50 -11.18 19.33 9.52
C ALA A 50 -9.99 18.92 10.40
N VAL A 51 -9.02 18.19 9.85
CA VAL A 51 -7.77 17.88 10.55
C VAL A 51 -6.92 19.14 10.63
N THR A 52 -6.42 19.46 11.82
CA THR A 52 -5.72 20.73 12.11
C THR A 52 -4.46 20.94 11.25
N LYS A 53 -3.82 19.85 10.80
CA LYS A 53 -2.62 19.89 9.95
C LYS A 53 -2.91 20.16 8.46
N GLY A 54 -4.17 20.19 8.03
CA GLY A 54 -4.57 20.43 6.65
C GLY A 54 -5.10 19.19 5.93
N ASP A 55 -5.03 19.20 4.60
CA ASP A 55 -5.56 18.13 3.75
C ASP A 55 -4.71 16.86 3.86
N VAL A 56 -5.22 15.89 4.62
CA VAL A 56 -4.57 14.61 4.90
C VAL A 56 -4.34 13.80 3.63
N LEU A 57 -5.35 13.69 2.77
CA LEU A 57 -5.31 12.81 1.60
C LEU A 57 -4.42 13.39 0.51
N ALA A 58 -4.44 14.71 0.30
CA ALA A 58 -3.56 15.37 -0.65
C ALA A 58 -2.08 15.20 -0.26
N VAL A 59 -1.74 15.42 1.01
CA VAL A 59 -0.36 15.26 1.50
C VAL A 59 0.08 13.80 1.44
N ALA A 60 -0.77 12.85 1.85
CA ALA A 60 -0.48 11.42 1.77
C ALA A 60 -0.29 10.94 0.32
N ARG A 61 -1.07 11.47 -0.64
CA ARG A 61 -0.91 11.18 -2.08
C ARG A 61 0.46 11.58 -2.57
N VAL A 62 0.87 12.82 -2.29
CA VAL A 62 2.18 13.35 -2.70
C VAL A 62 3.31 12.55 -2.04
N ALA A 63 3.18 12.20 -0.76
CA ALA A 63 4.16 11.37 -0.06
C ALA A 63 4.30 9.98 -0.69
N GLY A 64 3.19 9.31 -1.02
CA GLY A 64 3.21 8.02 -1.72
C GLY A 64 3.87 8.10 -3.10
N ILE A 65 3.57 9.12 -3.90
CA ILE A 65 4.19 9.35 -5.22
C ILE A 65 5.70 9.57 -5.09
N GLN A 66 6.13 10.35 -4.09
CA GLN A 66 7.56 10.56 -3.84
C GLN A 66 8.26 9.29 -3.37
N ALA A 67 7.60 8.50 -2.52
CA ALA A 67 8.12 7.26 -2.00
C ALA A 67 8.34 6.21 -3.09
N ALA A 68 7.40 6.06 -4.03
CA ALA A 68 7.56 5.16 -5.18
C ALA A 68 8.88 5.42 -5.93
N LYS A 69 9.19 6.70 -6.18
CA LYS A 69 10.42 7.12 -6.90
C LYS A 69 11.71 6.92 -6.11
N ARG A 70 11.64 6.76 -4.79
CA ARG A 70 12.78 6.57 -3.88
C ARG A 70 12.89 5.15 -3.36
N THR A 71 12.14 4.21 -3.94
CA THR A 71 12.09 2.81 -3.46
C THR A 71 13.47 2.17 -3.42
N SER A 72 14.29 2.39 -4.45
CA SER A 72 15.65 1.85 -4.54
C SER A 72 16.64 2.50 -3.57
N ASP A 73 16.36 3.71 -3.06
CA ASP A 73 17.14 4.34 -1.99
C ASP A 73 16.84 3.69 -0.62
N LEU A 74 15.64 3.11 -0.47
CA LEU A 74 15.15 2.54 0.79
C LEU A 74 15.34 1.02 0.87
N ILE A 75 15.12 0.30 -0.23
CA ILE A 75 15.18 -1.16 -0.29
C ILE A 75 16.52 -1.59 -0.92
N PRO A 76 17.48 -2.13 -0.14
CA PRO A 76 18.90 -2.20 -0.54
C PRO A 76 19.22 -2.94 -1.84
N LEU A 77 18.38 -3.90 -2.24
CA LEU A 77 18.60 -4.76 -3.42
C LEU A 77 17.61 -4.51 -4.56
N CYS A 78 16.78 -3.46 -4.45
CA CYS A 78 15.93 -3.02 -5.55
C CYS A 78 16.77 -2.34 -6.62
N HIS A 79 16.49 -2.66 -7.88
CA HIS A 79 17.05 -1.93 -9.01
C HIS A 79 16.49 -0.50 -9.03
N PRO A 80 17.29 0.52 -9.40
CA PRO A 80 16.74 1.80 -9.78
C PRO A 80 15.94 1.64 -11.08
N LEU A 81 14.69 2.10 -11.09
CA LEU A 81 13.77 1.99 -12.23
C LEU A 81 13.29 3.37 -12.67
N LEU A 82 13.11 3.54 -13.98
CA LEU A 82 12.43 4.71 -14.53
C LEU A 82 10.92 4.49 -14.45
N ILE A 83 10.28 5.12 -13.47
CA ILE A 83 8.84 4.98 -13.25
C ILE A 83 8.06 5.74 -14.34
N GLY A 84 7.14 5.04 -15.00
CA GLY A 84 6.27 5.61 -16.03
C GLY A 84 5.02 6.27 -15.45
N GLY A 85 4.43 5.68 -14.40
CA GLY A 85 3.23 6.21 -13.75
C GLY A 85 3.11 5.79 -12.29
N VAL A 86 2.54 6.66 -11.45
CA VAL A 86 2.21 6.37 -10.05
C VAL A 86 0.84 6.97 -9.72
N TYR A 87 -0.06 6.14 -9.20
CA TYR A 87 -1.39 6.53 -8.74
C TYR A 87 -1.56 6.09 -7.29
N VAL A 88 -2.04 7.00 -6.43
CA VAL A 88 -2.29 6.71 -5.01
C VAL A 88 -3.69 7.18 -4.66
N ASN A 89 -4.61 6.25 -4.44
CA ASN A 89 -6.03 6.50 -4.21
C ASN A 89 -6.42 6.14 -2.78
N PHE A 90 -7.51 6.74 -2.30
CA PHE A 90 -7.99 6.59 -0.94
C PHE A 90 -9.48 6.32 -0.93
N ARG A 91 -9.92 5.42 -0.05
CA ARG A 91 -11.33 5.21 0.29
C ARG A 91 -11.49 5.36 1.79
N ILE A 92 -12.36 6.27 2.21
CA ILE A 92 -12.64 6.50 3.63
C ILE A 92 -13.79 5.58 4.01
N GLU A 93 -13.57 4.75 5.02
CA GLU A 93 -14.56 3.85 5.61
C GLU A 93 -14.76 4.25 7.09
N ASP A 94 -15.77 3.69 7.75
CA ASP A 94 -16.13 4.08 9.12
C ASP A 94 -14.96 4.01 10.11
N ARG A 95 -14.11 2.98 10.00
CA ARG A 95 -13.03 2.68 10.96
C ARG A 95 -11.64 2.60 10.34
N TYR A 96 -11.50 2.91 9.06
CA TYR A 96 -10.19 2.95 8.41
C TYR A 96 -10.19 3.80 7.16
N ILE A 97 -8.99 4.21 6.75
CA ILE A 97 -8.75 4.72 5.40
C ILE A 97 -8.02 3.64 4.63
N GLU A 98 -8.63 3.16 3.55
CA GLU A 98 -7.98 2.26 2.60
C GLU A 98 -7.14 3.07 1.62
N ILE A 99 -5.96 2.56 1.33
CA ILE A 99 -4.98 3.15 0.44
C ILE A 99 -4.73 2.14 -0.66
N GLU A 100 -4.81 2.57 -1.91
CA GLU A 100 -4.39 1.80 -3.08
C GLU A 100 -3.28 2.56 -3.80
N ALA A 101 -2.14 1.89 -4.03
CA ALA A 101 -1.04 2.44 -4.79
C ALA A 101 -0.77 1.57 -6.03
N GLN A 102 -0.85 2.17 -7.20
CA GLN A 102 -0.53 1.56 -8.49
C GLN A 102 0.74 2.20 -9.06
N VAL A 103 1.66 1.37 -9.54
CA VAL A 103 2.91 1.82 -10.18
C VAL A 103 3.11 1.09 -11.50
N GLU A 104 3.61 1.81 -12.50
CA GLU A 104 3.83 1.30 -13.85
C GLU A 104 5.20 1.71 -14.40
N THR A 105 5.77 0.84 -15.24
CA THR A 105 7.04 1.07 -15.95
C THR A 105 7.18 0.19 -17.20
N VAL A 106 8.18 0.48 -18.03
CA VAL A 106 8.69 -0.43 -19.06
C VAL A 106 10.15 -0.78 -18.71
N ASP A 107 10.37 -1.93 -18.09
CA ASP A 107 11.71 -2.34 -17.63
C ASP A 107 11.88 -3.88 -17.56
N ARG A 108 13.02 -4.35 -17.06
CA ARG A 108 13.48 -5.74 -16.98
C ARG A 108 13.08 -6.44 -15.68
N THR A 109 12.61 -5.68 -14.70
CA THR A 109 12.14 -6.18 -13.39
C THR A 109 10.84 -5.48 -12.98
N GLY A 110 10.05 -6.15 -12.13
CA GLY A 110 8.77 -5.66 -11.65
C GLY A 110 8.85 -4.46 -10.73
N VAL A 111 7.69 -3.83 -10.52
CA VAL A 111 7.50 -2.64 -9.67
C VAL A 111 6.69 -2.94 -8.40
N GLU A 112 6.72 -4.20 -7.95
CA GLU A 112 6.01 -4.63 -6.73
C GLU A 112 6.44 -3.82 -5.51
N MET A 113 7.74 -3.55 -5.40
CA MET A 113 8.30 -2.83 -4.26
C MET A 113 7.95 -1.35 -4.28
N GLU A 114 7.84 -0.75 -5.46
CA GLU A 114 7.45 0.65 -5.62
C GLU A 114 6.01 0.86 -5.19
N ALA A 115 5.09 -0.05 -5.58
CA ALA A 115 3.70 0.00 -5.15
C ALA A 115 3.56 -0.18 -3.63
N LEU A 116 4.25 -1.18 -3.06
CA LEU A 116 4.25 -1.43 -1.60
C LEU A 116 4.82 -0.24 -0.81
N THR A 117 5.92 0.35 -1.29
CA THR A 117 6.57 1.48 -0.65
C THR A 117 5.70 2.73 -0.71
N ALA A 118 5.07 2.99 -1.86
CA ALA A 118 4.10 4.09 -2.02
C ALA A 118 2.93 3.97 -1.04
N CYS A 119 2.31 2.78 -0.97
CA CYS A 119 1.21 2.50 -0.04
C CYS A 119 1.65 2.69 1.42
N THR A 120 2.83 2.18 1.78
CA THR A 120 3.35 2.26 3.15
C THR A 120 3.61 3.69 3.58
N VAL A 121 4.27 4.49 2.74
CA VAL A 121 4.59 5.88 3.09
C VAL A 121 3.35 6.76 3.06
N ALA A 122 2.39 6.51 2.17
CA ALA A 122 1.08 7.17 2.24
C ALA A 122 0.39 6.86 3.59
N ALA A 123 0.41 5.61 4.05
CA ALA A 123 -0.14 5.21 5.35
C ALA A 123 0.56 5.91 6.53
N LEU A 124 1.89 5.94 6.52
CA LEU A 124 2.68 6.68 7.53
C LEU A 124 2.36 8.18 7.53
N THR A 125 2.06 8.74 6.37
CA THR A 125 1.70 10.16 6.22
C THR A 125 0.31 10.44 6.76
N VAL A 126 -0.68 9.57 6.47
CA VAL A 126 -2.00 9.63 7.12
C VAL A 126 -1.84 9.59 8.64
N TYR A 127 -1.02 8.66 9.15
CA TYR A 127 -0.74 8.57 10.58
C TYR A 127 -0.15 9.88 11.13
N ASP A 128 0.90 10.43 10.52
CA ASP A 128 1.50 11.69 11.01
C ASP A 128 0.48 12.84 11.02
N MET A 129 -0.36 12.93 9.98
CA MET A 129 -1.36 13.98 9.86
C MET A 129 -2.48 13.86 10.91
N CYS A 130 -2.82 12.65 11.35
CA CYS A 130 -3.93 12.38 12.27
C CYS A 130 -3.52 12.08 13.72
N LYS A 131 -2.23 11.83 14.03
CA LYS A 131 -1.77 11.38 15.36
C LYS A 131 -2.07 12.30 16.54
N SER A 132 -2.43 13.56 16.28
CA SER A 132 -2.88 14.48 17.34
C SER A 132 -4.32 14.21 17.78
N SER A 133 -5.15 13.69 16.87
CA SER A 133 -6.55 13.35 17.12
C SER A 133 -6.68 11.91 17.61
N ASP A 134 -5.85 11.00 17.09
CA ASP A 134 -5.89 9.58 17.42
C ASP A 134 -4.47 9.00 17.43
N ARG A 135 -4.00 8.55 18.59
CA ARG A 135 -2.65 7.97 18.74
C ARG A 135 -2.64 6.44 18.66
N GLU A 136 -3.81 5.81 18.66
CA GLU A 136 -3.98 4.37 18.69
C GLU A 136 -4.18 3.78 17.29
N MET A 137 -4.05 4.62 16.24
CA MET A 137 -4.16 4.19 14.86
C MET A 137 -3.21 3.04 14.55
N VAL A 138 -3.68 2.10 13.71
CA VAL A 138 -2.88 0.94 13.28
C VAL A 138 -2.74 0.95 11.77
N ILE A 139 -1.50 0.89 11.30
CA ILE A 139 -1.20 0.67 9.87
C ILE A 139 -1.11 -0.85 9.65
N GLY A 140 -1.93 -1.37 8.75
CA GLY A 140 -2.05 -2.81 8.53
C GLY A 140 -2.47 -3.18 7.11
N ASP A 141 -2.59 -4.48 6.89
CA ASP A 141 -3.06 -5.09 5.64
C ASP A 141 -2.32 -4.65 4.37
N ILE A 142 -1.07 -4.22 4.52
CA ILE A 142 -0.23 -3.81 3.39
C ILE A 142 0.17 -5.06 2.60
N ALA A 143 -0.30 -5.11 1.36
CA ALA A 143 -0.22 -6.29 0.53
C ALA A 143 -0.14 -5.94 -0.95
N LEU A 144 0.60 -6.74 -1.72
CA LEU A 144 0.48 -6.76 -3.18
C LEU A 144 -0.83 -7.43 -3.57
N TRP A 145 -1.66 -6.73 -4.33
CA TRP A 145 -2.97 -7.18 -4.81
C TRP A 145 -2.93 -7.63 -6.26
N GLU A 146 -2.24 -6.90 -7.11
CA GLU A 146 -2.11 -7.25 -8.52
C GLU A 146 -0.69 -6.97 -9.01
N LYS A 147 -0.24 -7.77 -9.98
CA LYS A 147 0.86 -7.38 -10.85
C LYS A 147 0.73 -8.00 -12.22
N THR A 148 1.30 -7.34 -13.23
CA THR A 148 1.39 -7.85 -14.60
C THR A 148 2.78 -7.61 -15.18
N GLY A 149 3.10 -8.36 -16.25
CA GLY A 149 4.38 -8.24 -16.96
C GLY A 149 5.49 -9.14 -16.44
N GLY A 150 6.50 -9.35 -17.29
CA GLY A 150 7.62 -10.25 -17.02
C GLY A 150 7.29 -11.75 -17.07
N ARG A 151 8.32 -12.56 -16.80
CA ARG A 151 8.28 -14.04 -16.96
C ARG A 151 7.19 -14.74 -16.13
N HIS A 152 6.85 -14.20 -14.97
CA HIS A 152 5.91 -14.83 -14.05
C HIS A 152 4.44 -14.53 -14.37
N GLY A 153 4.17 -13.72 -15.39
CA GLY A 153 2.81 -13.40 -15.82
C GLY A 153 2.04 -12.56 -14.80
N ALA A 154 0.71 -12.56 -14.97
CA ALA A 154 -0.19 -11.85 -14.08
C ALA A 154 -0.34 -12.58 -12.75
N TYR A 155 -0.36 -11.81 -11.66
CA TYR A 155 -0.75 -12.28 -10.35
C TYR A 155 -1.90 -11.40 -9.85
N ARG A 156 -2.89 -12.04 -9.25
CA ARG A 156 -3.97 -11.40 -8.51
C ARG A 156 -4.12 -12.11 -7.19
N ARG A 157 -4.15 -11.35 -6.11
CA ARG A 157 -4.33 -11.86 -4.76
C ARG A 157 -5.73 -12.45 -4.64
N ASP A 158 -5.81 -13.67 -4.12
CA ASP A 158 -7.08 -14.19 -3.61
C ASP A 158 -7.41 -13.45 -2.30
N PRO A 159 -8.56 -12.76 -2.20
CA PRO A 159 -8.95 -12.06 -0.98
C PRO A 159 -8.97 -12.95 0.27
N LEU A 160 -9.10 -14.28 0.11
CA LEU A 160 -9.10 -15.26 1.18
C LEU A 160 -7.71 -15.85 1.46
N ALA A 161 -6.71 -15.56 0.62
CA ALA A 161 -5.35 -16.08 0.80
C ALA A 161 -4.69 -15.45 2.05
N ASN A 162 -4.21 -16.32 2.94
CA ASN A 162 -3.61 -16.01 4.24
C ASN A 162 -4.56 -15.54 5.35
N MET A 163 -5.87 -15.77 5.26
CA MET A 163 -6.77 -15.76 6.44
C MET A 163 -6.54 -17.00 7.34
N GLY A 164 -5.29 -17.29 7.68
CA GLY A 164 -4.96 -18.20 8.78
C GLY A 164 -5.18 -17.46 10.10
N ALA A 165 -5.87 -18.11 11.04
CA ALA A 165 -6.34 -17.53 12.30
C ALA A 165 -5.27 -16.89 13.23
N ASP A 166 -3.98 -17.03 12.92
CA ASP A 166 -2.89 -16.80 13.89
C ASP A 166 -2.12 -15.48 13.74
N VAL A 167 -2.47 -14.58 12.82
CA VAL A 167 -1.72 -13.31 12.66
C VAL A 167 -2.18 -12.20 13.63
N LEU A 168 -3.26 -12.43 14.38
CA LEU A 168 -3.78 -11.47 15.37
C LEU A 168 -3.61 -11.91 16.84
N GLU A 169 -3.13 -13.13 17.13
CA GLU A 169 -2.97 -13.66 18.50
C GLU A 169 -1.51 -13.70 18.99
N GLY A 170 -0.67 -12.77 18.53
CA GLY A 170 0.64 -12.54 19.14
C GLY A 170 0.53 -11.42 20.17
N PRO A 171 0.59 -11.68 21.48
CA PRO A 171 0.69 -10.60 22.45
C PRO A 171 2.03 -9.90 22.22
N PHE A 172 1.99 -8.67 21.71
CA PHE A 172 3.04 -7.70 22.02
C PHE A 172 2.84 -7.28 23.49
N THR A 173 2.93 -8.25 24.42
CA THR A 173 3.08 -7.96 25.84
C THR A 173 4.50 -7.45 26.05
N GLY A 174 4.71 -6.19 25.68
CA GLY A 174 5.69 -5.37 26.36
C GLY A 174 5.27 -5.30 27.82
N SER A 175 5.95 -6.07 28.66
CA SER A 175 5.84 -5.97 30.09
C SER A 175 6.12 -4.52 30.53
N GLY A 176 5.10 -3.88 31.10
CA GLY A 176 5.26 -2.72 31.98
C GLY A 176 4.67 -1.43 31.43
N PHE A 177 3.38 -1.22 31.66
CA PHE A 177 2.86 0.04 32.24
C PHE A 177 1.54 -0.30 32.95
N ASP A 178 1.61 -0.38 34.27
CA ASP A 178 0.45 -0.51 35.14
C ASP A 178 -0.24 0.85 35.27
N GLY A 179 -1.55 0.92 35.06
CA GLY A 179 -2.26 2.19 35.01
C GLY A 179 -3.75 2.12 34.68
N GLY A 180 -4.55 1.52 35.57
CA GLY A 180 -5.84 2.08 36.00
C GLY A 180 -7.07 2.00 35.07
N ALA A 181 -7.93 1.03 35.41
CA ALA A 181 -9.39 0.88 35.23
C ALA A 181 -10.26 2.02 34.63
N GLY A 182 -11.19 1.62 33.74
CA GLY A 182 -12.48 2.30 33.50
C GLY A 182 -13.28 1.74 32.30
N ASP A 183 -14.46 1.15 32.57
CA ASP A 183 -15.52 0.68 31.65
C ASP A 183 -16.89 1.16 32.24
N PRO A 184 -18.09 1.10 31.60
CA PRO A 184 -18.51 0.95 30.19
C PRO A 184 -19.53 2.01 29.70
N SER A 185 -19.87 2.03 28.40
CA SER A 185 -21.22 1.60 27.90
C SER A 185 -21.70 2.19 26.55
N SER A 186 -22.03 1.24 25.64
CA SER A 186 -23.23 1.13 24.77
C SER A 186 -23.46 1.99 23.51
N GLY A 187 -23.88 1.31 22.43
CA GLY A 187 -24.84 1.83 21.45
C GLY A 187 -24.58 1.43 19.98
N GLY A 188 -25.35 0.47 19.45
CA GLY A 188 -25.18 -0.04 18.07
C GLY A 188 -26.13 0.55 17.00
N ARG A 189 -26.01 -0.01 15.77
CA ARG A 189 -26.81 0.06 14.50
C ARG A 189 -25.93 0.56 13.35
N GLY A 190 -26.00 0.11 12.10
CA GLY A 190 -26.71 -0.93 11.35
C GLY A 190 -26.16 -0.85 9.90
N THR A 191 -25.91 -1.98 9.24
CA THR A 191 -25.22 -2.02 7.94
C THR A 191 -26.22 -1.99 6.79
N THR A 192 -26.06 -1.03 5.86
CA THR A 192 -26.64 -1.07 4.52
C THR A 192 -25.53 -1.37 3.52
N GLU A 193 -25.62 -2.50 2.84
CA GLU A 193 -24.74 -2.90 1.73
C GLU A 193 -24.97 -2.01 0.51
N PHE A 194 -23.89 -1.59 -0.15
CA PHE A 194 -23.95 -1.11 -1.53
C PHE A 194 -22.79 -1.71 -2.32
N THR A 195 -23.13 -2.64 -3.21
CA THR A 195 -22.24 -3.24 -4.21
C THR A 195 -22.19 -2.33 -5.43
N GLY A 196 -21.02 -1.78 -5.76
CA GLY A 196 -20.78 -1.04 -7.00
C GLY A 196 -19.34 -1.25 -7.48
N ASP A 197 -19.18 -1.90 -8.63
CA ASP A 197 -17.91 -2.08 -9.33
C ASP A 197 -17.39 -0.71 -9.82
N PHE A 198 -16.13 -0.41 -9.52
CA PHE A 198 -15.47 0.88 -9.77
C PHE A 198 -14.73 0.95 -11.12
N ASN A 199 -15.18 0.17 -12.12
CA ASN A 199 -14.33 -0.16 -13.27
C ASN A 199 -14.72 0.46 -14.63
N ASP A 200 -15.74 1.32 -14.71
CA ASP A 200 -16.35 1.66 -16.01
C ASP A 200 -16.20 3.10 -16.53
N ASP A 201 -15.52 4.03 -15.83
CA ASP A 201 -15.63 5.46 -16.21
C ASP A 201 -14.42 6.14 -16.86
N PHE A 202 -13.31 5.47 -17.17
CA PHE A 202 -12.12 6.22 -17.66
C PHE A 202 -11.29 5.49 -18.72
N ASP A 203 -11.86 5.32 -19.92
CA ASP A 203 -11.10 4.90 -21.11
C ASP A 203 -11.32 5.76 -22.39
N ASP A 204 -12.00 6.91 -22.34
CA ASP A 204 -12.42 7.60 -23.59
C ASP A 204 -11.70 8.91 -23.98
N ASP A 205 -10.67 9.39 -23.26
CA ASP A 205 -10.07 10.72 -23.55
C ASP A 205 -8.59 10.71 -23.99
N PHE A 206 -8.15 9.72 -24.78
CA PHE A 206 -6.87 9.80 -25.50
C PHE A 206 -7.08 9.82 -27.02
N ASP A 207 -7.08 11.02 -27.60
CA ASP A 207 -7.02 11.24 -29.05
C ASP A 207 -5.55 11.37 -29.51
N PRO A 208 -4.97 10.35 -30.16
CA PRO A 208 -3.58 10.35 -30.60
C PRO A 208 -3.28 11.33 -31.75
N ASP A 209 -4.29 11.96 -32.37
CA ASP A 209 -4.10 12.87 -33.51
C ASP A 209 -4.04 14.37 -33.10
N SER A 210 -4.12 14.67 -31.80
CA SER A 210 -4.19 16.06 -31.29
C SER A 210 -2.83 16.79 -31.18
N VAL A 211 -1.72 16.18 -31.61
CA VAL A 211 -0.40 16.84 -31.65
C VAL A 211 0.25 16.63 -33.01
N ALA A 212 -0.09 17.50 -33.95
CA ALA A 212 0.65 17.76 -35.18
C ALA A 212 0.76 19.28 -35.42
#